data_AF-A0A947NP94-F1
#
_entry.id   AF-A0A947NP94-F1
#
_cell.length_a   1.000
_cell.length_b   1.000
_cell.length_c   1.000
_cell.angle_alpha   90.00
_cell.angle_beta   90.00
_cell.angle_gamma   90.00
#
_symmetry.space_group_name_H-M   'P 1'
#
loop_
_entity.id
_entity.type
_entity.pdbx_description
1 polymer ?
#
loop_
_entity_poly.entity_id
_entity_poly.type
_entity_poly.pdbx_seq_one_letter_code
_entity_poly.pdbx_strand_id
1 'polypeptide(L)'
;MAKSREWLDKVDEFVSDLAGEIDAVKASEAYRKHLDVMSTFWHYSFSNQMLLALQYPEATMVAGFRQWKKKGRWVRKGERAIHILAPGIKKVEDGEGDEDRIIQYFFTV
;
A
#
# COMPACT_ATOMS: atom_id res chain seq x y z
N MET A 1 -14.19 -0.58 2.75
CA MET A 1 -13.86 -0.45 4.19
C MET A 1 -13.25 -1.74 4.74
N ALA A 2 -13.88 -2.91 4.60
CA ALA A 2 -13.30 -4.18 5.11
C ALA A 2 -11.90 -4.49 4.53
N LYS A 3 -11.74 -4.37 3.21
CA LYS A 3 -10.48 -4.69 2.53
C LYS A 3 -9.32 -3.75 2.87
N SER A 4 -9.59 -2.46 3.09
CA SER A 4 -8.52 -1.53 3.49
C SER A 4 -8.04 -1.80 4.90
N ARG A 5 -8.95 -2.17 5.81
CA ARG A 5 -8.60 -2.58 7.17
C ARG A 5 -7.75 -3.86 7.15
N GLU A 6 -8.16 -4.87 6.39
CA GLU A 6 -7.38 -6.11 6.21
C GLU A 6 -5.94 -5.84 5.72
N TRP A 7 -5.77 -4.90 4.77
CA TRP A 7 -4.44 -4.55 4.28
C TRP A 7 -3.61 -3.76 5.28
N LEU A 8 -4.23 -2.91 6.10
CA LEU A 8 -3.53 -2.23 7.19
C LEU A 8 -3.01 -3.25 8.21
N ASP A 9 -3.87 -4.19 8.62
CA ASP A 9 -3.49 -5.24 9.57
C ASP A 9 -2.32 -6.09 9.02
N LYS A 10 -2.34 -6.43 7.73
CA LYS A 10 -1.23 -7.14 7.05
C LYS A 10 0.06 -6.33 6.95
N VAL A 11 -0.03 -5.01 6.77
CA VAL A 11 1.15 -4.14 6.76
C VAL A 11 1.78 -4.11 8.15
N ASP A 12 0.96 -4.02 9.20
CA ASP A 12 1.45 -4.00 10.58
C ASP A 12 2.10 -5.34 10.97
N GLU A 13 1.46 -6.47 10.63
CA GLU A 13 2.03 -7.82 10.83
C GLU A 13 3.38 -7.97 10.13
N PHE A 14 3.45 -7.56 8.87
CA PHE A 14 4.67 -7.66 8.07
C PHE A 14 5.82 -6.79 8.61
N VAL A 15 5.51 -5.57 9.06
CA VAL A 15 6.51 -4.70 9.68
C VAL A 15 7.04 -5.32 10.98
N SER A 16 6.17 -5.96 11.77
CA SER A 16 6.57 -6.69 12.97
C SER A 16 7.48 -7.87 12.67
N ASP A 17 7.14 -8.69 11.67
CA ASP A 17 7.96 -9.83 11.25
C ASP A 17 9.34 -9.39 10.76
N LEU A 18 9.38 -8.35 9.93
CA LEU A 18 10.63 -7.78 9.41
C LEU A 18 11.54 -7.29 10.54
N ALA A 19 10.97 -6.63 11.57
CA ALA A 19 11.76 -6.19 12.72
C ALA A 19 12.43 -7.36 13.45
N GLY A 20 11.74 -8.50 13.58
CA GLY A 20 12.32 -9.73 14.15
C GLY A 20 13.40 -10.37 13.27
N GLU A 21 13.23 -10.34 11.94
CA GLU A 21 14.22 -10.88 10.99
C GLU A 21 15.52 -10.06 10.92
N ILE A 22 15.43 -8.73 11.05
CA ILE A 22 16.60 -7.83 11.02
C ILE A 22 17.57 -8.14 12.17
N ASP A 23 17.05 -8.51 13.35
CA ASP A 23 17.85 -8.88 14.51
C ASP A 23 18.52 -10.26 14.33
N ALA A 24 17.87 -11.18 13.61
CA ALA A 24 18.39 -12.53 13.38
C ALA A 24 19.43 -12.59 12.25
N VAL A 25 19.28 -11.80 11.18
CA VAL A 25 20.19 -11.80 10.02
C VAL A 25 20.25 -10.40 9.40
N LYS A 26 21.29 -9.63 9.74
CA LYS A 26 21.53 -8.25 9.25
C LYS A 26 21.68 -8.09 7.72
N ALA A 27 21.47 -9.15 6.93
CA ALA A 27 21.59 -9.16 5.48
C ALA A 27 20.75 -10.27 4.82
N SER A 28 19.55 -10.57 5.34
CA SER A 28 18.67 -11.57 4.69
C SER A 28 18.28 -11.11 3.28
N GLU A 29 18.04 -12.07 2.38
CA GLU A 29 17.55 -11.77 1.02
C GLU A 29 16.19 -11.05 1.05
N ALA A 30 15.35 -11.36 2.05
CA ALA A 30 14.08 -10.71 2.30
C ALA A 30 14.25 -9.21 2.63
N TYR A 31 15.20 -8.89 3.52
CA TYR A 31 15.51 -7.50 3.86
C TYR A 31 16.06 -6.73 2.65
N ARG A 32 16.88 -7.37 1.81
CA ARG A 32 17.39 -6.73 0.59
C ARG A 32 16.28 -6.41 -0.41
N LYS A 33 15.39 -7.36 -0.70
CA LYS A 33 14.20 -7.13 -1.55
C LYS A 33 13.36 -5.97 -1.04
N HIS A 34 13.29 -5.83 0.28
CA HIS A 34 12.55 -4.76 0.92
C HIS A 34 13.18 -3.39 0.70
N LEU A 35 14.51 -3.28 0.88
CA LEU A 35 15.26 -2.07 0.57
C LEU A 35 15.18 -1.72 -0.93
N ASP A 36 15.15 -2.70 -1.81
CA ASP A 36 14.99 -2.48 -3.25
C ASP A 36 13.63 -1.84 -3.58
N VAL A 37 12.54 -2.30 -2.96
CA VAL A 37 11.20 -1.69 -3.09
C VAL A 37 11.20 -0.26 -2.56
N MET A 38 11.76 -0.02 -1.37
CA MET A 38 11.85 1.32 -0.79
C MET A 38 12.63 2.28 -1.69
N SER A 39 13.75 1.82 -2.27
CA SER A 39 14.59 2.63 -3.15
C SER A 39 13.89 2.95 -4.49
N THR A 40 13.05 2.04 -4.99
CA THR A 40 12.32 2.20 -6.26
C THR A 40 11.10 3.11 -6.08
N PHE A 41 10.34 2.92 -5.01
CA PHE A 41 9.08 3.63 -4.73
C PHE A 41 9.24 4.70 -3.66
N TRP A 42 10.36 5.42 -3.66
CA TRP A 42 10.69 6.47 -2.67
C TRP A 42 9.63 7.59 -2.57
N HIS A 43 8.82 7.79 -3.62
CA HIS A 43 7.76 8.80 -3.65
C HIS A 43 6.41 8.28 -3.12
N TYR A 44 6.29 6.99 -2.76
CA TYR A 44 5.13 6.44 -2.11
C TYR A 44 5.26 6.58 -0.58
N SER A 45 4.12 6.59 0.12
CA SER A 45 4.14 6.50 1.59
C SER A 45 4.76 5.17 2.04
N PHE A 46 5.35 5.16 3.22
CA PHE A 46 5.94 3.97 3.81
C PHE A 46 4.97 2.78 3.82
N SER A 47 3.73 2.96 4.29
CA SER A 47 2.71 1.90 4.28
C SER A 47 2.45 1.33 2.88
N ASN A 48 2.49 2.17 1.85
CA ASN A 48 2.35 1.71 0.47
C ASN A 48 3.60 1.00 -0.04
N GLN A 49 4.80 1.40 0.38
CA GLN A 49 6.04 0.65 0.10
C GLN A 49 5.97 -0.76 0.72
N MET A 50 5.51 -0.88 1.97
CA MET A 50 5.38 -2.18 2.64
C MET A 50 4.34 -3.06 1.94
N LEU A 51 3.20 -2.45 1.62
CA LEU A 51 2.11 -3.09 0.91
C LEU A 51 2.52 -3.57 -0.49
N LEU A 52 3.42 -2.85 -1.16
CA LEU A 52 4.02 -3.27 -2.43
C LEU A 52 4.97 -4.45 -2.24
N ALA A 53 5.86 -4.39 -1.25
CA ALA A 53 6.79 -5.48 -0.95
C ALA A 53 6.05 -6.79 -0.63
N LEU A 54 4.90 -6.71 0.04
CA LEU A 54 4.02 -7.86 0.34
C LEU A 54 3.33 -8.45 -0.90
N GLN A 55 2.88 -7.60 -1.82
CA GLN A 55 2.09 -8.06 -2.98
C GLN A 55 2.97 -8.48 -4.15
N TYR A 56 4.00 -7.69 -4.45
CA TYR A 56 4.86 -7.88 -5.60
C TYR A 56 6.20 -7.13 -5.42
N PRO A 57 7.19 -7.73 -4.74
CA PRO A 57 8.46 -7.06 -4.43
C PRO A 57 9.31 -6.76 -5.67
N GLU A 58 9.09 -7.48 -6.77
CA GLU A 58 9.78 -7.27 -8.06
C GLU A 58 9.16 -6.12 -8.88
N ALA A 59 8.20 -5.38 -8.33
CA ALA A 59 7.58 -4.24 -9.00
C ALA A 59 8.63 -3.15 -9.29
N THR A 60 8.67 -2.64 -10.52
CA THR A 60 9.50 -1.49 -10.90
C THR A 60 8.69 -0.22 -11.19
N MET A 61 7.39 -0.37 -11.43
CA MET A 61 6.46 0.72 -11.67
C MET A 61 5.04 0.28 -11.37
N VAL A 62 4.28 1.13 -10.70
CA VAL A 62 2.88 0.89 -10.34
C VAL A 62 2.06 2.05 -10.88
N ALA A 63 1.00 1.73 -11.61
CA ALA A 63 0.14 2.72 -12.23
C ALA A 63 -1.27 2.15 -12.42
N GLY A 64 -2.27 3.03 -12.43
CA GLY A 64 -3.64 2.64 -12.72
C GLY A 64 -3.81 2.19 -14.18
N PHE A 65 -4.82 1.36 -14.45
CA PHE A 65 -5.09 0.80 -15.78
C PHE A 65 -5.14 1.86 -16.90
N ARG A 66 -5.80 3.00 -16.64
CA ARG A 66 -5.88 4.12 -17.59
C ARG A 66 -4.51 4.78 -17.83
N GLN A 67 -3.65 4.84 -16.83
CA GLN A 67 -2.30 5.38 -16.98
C GLN A 67 -1.42 4.45 -17.81
N TRP A 68 -1.55 3.13 -17.63
CA TRP A 68 -0.87 2.16 -18.51
C TRP A 68 -1.29 2.32 -19.97
N LYS A 69 -2.61 2.44 -20.22
CA LYS A 69 -3.12 2.70 -21.57
C LYS A 69 -2.57 3.98 -22.19
N LYS A 70 -2.47 5.07 -21.40
CA LYS A 70 -1.84 6.34 -21.84
C LYS A 70 -0.34 6.17 -22.18
N LYS A 71 0.37 5.26 -21.51
CA LYS A 71 1.77 4.91 -21.79
C LYS A 71 1.93 3.87 -22.91
N GLY A 72 0.87 3.53 -23.64
CA GLY A 72 0.90 2.52 -24.71
C GLY A 72 1.12 1.09 -24.20
N ARG A 73 0.77 0.81 -22.94
CA ARG A 73 0.89 -0.50 -22.30
C ARG A 73 -0.48 -1.04 -21.92
N TRP A 74 -0.64 -2.35 -21.99
CA TRP A 74 -1.88 -3.04 -21.62
C TRP A 74 -1.62 -4.10 -20.57
N VAL A 75 -2.54 -4.19 -19.61
CA VAL A 75 -2.55 -5.29 -18.63
C VAL A 75 -2.94 -6.57 -19.34
N ARG A 76 -2.17 -7.64 -19.13
CA ARG A 76 -2.45 -8.95 -19.73
C ARG A 76 -3.68 -9.57 -19.09
N LYS A 77 -4.41 -10.39 -19.87
CA LYS A 77 -5.57 -11.12 -19.35
C LYS A 77 -5.10 -12.10 -18.28
N GLY A 78 -5.76 -12.09 -17.11
CA GLY A 78 -5.45 -12.97 -15.98
C GLY A 78 -4.53 -12.35 -14.92
N GLU A 79 -3.98 -11.16 -15.17
CA GLU A 79 -3.18 -10.44 -14.18
C GLU A 79 -4.03 -9.95 -13.01
N ARG A 80 -3.40 -9.86 -11.83
CA ARG A 80 -4.03 -9.36 -10.60
C ARG A 80 -3.63 -7.91 -10.34
N ALA A 81 -4.57 -7.11 -9.85
CA ALA A 81 -4.27 -5.74 -9.46
C ALA A 81 -3.41 -5.71 -8.19
N ILE A 82 -2.49 -4.76 -8.14
CA ILE A 82 -1.76 -4.39 -6.93
C ILE A 82 -2.56 -3.29 -6.24
N HIS A 83 -2.89 -3.49 -4.97
CA HIS A 83 -3.63 -2.54 -4.16
C HIS A 83 -2.72 -1.45 -3.59
N ILE A 84 -3.19 -0.21 -3.64
CA ILE A 84 -2.55 0.95 -3.01
C ILE A 84 -3.53 1.59 -2.04
N LEU A 85 -3.07 1.99 -0.86
CA LEU A 85 -3.85 2.73 0.13
C LEU A 85 -3.88 4.22 -0.24
N ALA A 86 -5.08 4.74 -0.46
CA ALA A 86 -5.35 6.14 -0.69
C ALA A 86 -6.17 6.73 0.47
N PRO A 87 -5.84 7.95 0.93
CA PRO A 87 -6.64 8.64 1.93
C PRO A 87 -7.95 9.14 1.31
N GLY A 88 -9.04 8.98 2.04
CA GLY A 88 -10.36 9.54 1.77
C GLY A 88 -10.81 10.40 2.95
N ILE A 89 -11.61 11.42 2.66
CA ILE A 89 -12.19 12.31 3.66
C ILE A 89 -13.71 12.22 3.53
N LYS A 90 -14.40 11.92 4.63
CA LYS A 90 -15.86 11.92 4.71
C LYS A 90 -16.30 12.94 5.75
N LYS A 91 -17.17 13.87 5.34
CA LYS A 91 -17.91 14.72 6.27
C LYS A 91 -19.11 13.94 6.79
N VAL A 92 -19.31 13.96 8.09
CA VAL A 92 -20.46 13.35 8.76
C VAL A 92 -21.18 14.44 9.53
N GLU A 93 -22.45 14.63 9.20
CA GLU A 93 -23.38 15.50 9.93
C GLU A 93 -23.89 14.72 11.14
N ASP A 94 -23.58 15.17 12.36
CA ASP A 94 -24.15 14.61 13.58
C ASP A 94 -25.50 15.29 13.82
N GLY A 95 -26.59 14.53 13.75
CA GLY A 95 -27.96 15.04 13.78
C GLY A 95 -28.43 15.72 15.09
N GLU A 96 -27.53 16.04 16.02
CA GLU A 96 -27.86 16.65 17.33
C GLU A 96 -26.82 17.66 17.85
N GLY A 97 -25.83 18.08 17.05
CA GLY A 97 -24.88 19.12 17.45
C GLY A 97 -24.24 19.78 16.24
N ASP A 98 -24.16 21.12 16.28
CA ASP A 98 -23.84 22.03 15.17
C ASP A 98 -22.36 21.96 14.67
N GLU A 99 -21.71 20.80 14.74
CA GLU A 99 -20.32 20.61 14.32
C GLU A 99 -20.17 19.45 13.33
N ASP A 100 -19.88 19.78 12.08
CA ASP A 100 -19.44 18.83 11.05
C ASP A 100 -18.19 18.07 11.52
N ARG A 101 -18.27 16.75 11.65
CA ARG A 101 -17.09 15.91 11.92
C ARG A 101 -16.45 15.48 10.63
N ILE A 102 -15.15 15.78 10.49
CA ILE A 102 -14.32 15.31 9.38
C ILE A 102 -13.67 13.98 9.77
N ILE A 103 -14.08 12.90 9.11
CA ILE A 103 -13.47 11.58 9.28
C ILE A 103 -12.51 11.32 8.12
N GLN A 104 -11.24 11.09 8.46
CA GLN A 104 -10.25 10.60 7.52
C GLN A 104 -10.19 9.06 7.58
N TYR A 105 -10.15 8.41 6.42
CA TYR A 105 -10.05 6.96 6.31
C TYR A 105 -9.17 6.57 5.13
N PHE A 106 -8.78 5.29 5.04
CA PHE A 106 -8.08 4.75 3.88
C PHE A 106 -8.96 3.79 3.09
N PHE A 107 -8.85 3.84 1.77
CA PHE A 107 -9.46 2.88 0.85
C PHE A 107 -8.39 2.38 -0.13
N THR A 108 -8.59 1.17 -0.67
CA THR A 108 -7.69 0.63 -1.68
C THR A 108 -8.13 1.06 -3.07
N VAL A 109 -7.18 1.52 -3.87
CA VAL A 109 -7.30 1.78 -5.30
C VAL A 109 -6.62 0.71 -6.14
#